data_AF-A0A951GYQ5-F1
#
_entry.id   AF-A0A951GYQ5-F1
#
_cell.length_a   1.000
_cell.length_b   1.000
_cell.length_c   1.000
_cell.angle_alpha   90.00
_cell.angle_beta   90.00
_cell.angle_gamma   90.00
#
_symmetry.space_group_name_H-M   'P 1'
#
loop_
_entity.id
_entity.type
_entity.pdbx_description
1 polymer ?
#
loop_
_entity_poly.entity_id
_entity_poly.type
_entity_poly.pdbx_seq_one_letter_code
_entity_poly.pdbx_strand_id
1 'polypeptide(L)'
;MARLRGGAHRASQPDAVDPWSVYLARTEPALAAHARVHRFARVPIIAAGSSPALPIAVWIEDTDPSAVARTRQALVGSTRAPAELLDGPLPAALASTRARHVALLRGGDVLAPLALERLGQAAALAPDAAVITCDDDRLDGAGRRHGPRFRPGPSPDRWLACDDSGPLLVVARERASRALRDCTGGPAWRHELALALAGPASASHAHVPLLLCHRGPEAPTPPPLAADVLASLLAQWEPGASIEQAGTARRIHRPLQHEPSVEVIVCLRDRPQLLARCVVSVLARTRYERLSVALV
;
A
#
# COMPACT_ATOMS: atom_id res chain seq x y z
N MET A 1 24.24 34.19 -54.62
CA MET A 1 25.17 33.43 -53.75
C MET A 1 25.12 34.01 -52.34
N ALA A 2 25.52 33.23 -51.33
CA ALA A 2 25.51 33.47 -49.89
C ALA A 2 24.20 33.12 -49.13
N ARG A 3 24.06 31.83 -48.77
CA ARG A 3 23.18 31.39 -47.68
C ARG A 3 23.93 31.56 -46.35
N LEU A 4 23.42 32.40 -45.46
CA LEU A 4 23.90 32.49 -44.08
C LEU A 4 23.36 31.29 -43.29
N ARG A 5 24.26 30.36 -42.92
CA ARG A 5 23.99 29.31 -41.93
C ARG A 5 23.99 29.95 -40.53
N GLY A 6 22.81 30.25 -40.01
CA GLY A 6 22.64 30.57 -38.60
C GLY A 6 22.76 29.30 -37.77
N GLY A 7 23.94 29.07 -37.18
CA GLY A 7 24.13 28.04 -36.17
C GLY A 7 23.33 28.40 -34.92
N ALA A 8 22.23 27.68 -34.69
CA ALA A 8 21.56 27.72 -33.39
C ALA A 8 22.44 26.94 -32.40
N HIS A 9 23.34 27.64 -31.72
CA HIS A 9 23.87 27.19 -30.44
C HIS A 9 22.69 27.03 -29.50
N ARG A 10 22.19 25.79 -29.36
CA ARG A 10 21.41 25.40 -28.18
C ARG A 10 22.35 25.56 -27.00
N ALA A 11 22.26 26.70 -26.32
CA ALA A 11 22.78 26.84 -24.98
C ALA A 11 22.19 25.66 -24.17
N SER A 12 23.07 24.79 -23.68
CA SER A 12 22.74 23.75 -22.73
C SER A 12 22.01 24.40 -21.57
N GLN A 13 20.70 24.17 -21.47
CA GLN A 13 19.97 24.43 -20.23
C GLN A 13 20.74 23.69 -19.12
N PRO A 14 21.03 24.34 -17.98
CA PRO A 14 21.62 23.63 -16.85
C PRO A 14 20.72 22.44 -16.51
N ASP A 15 21.33 21.25 -16.39
CA ASP A 15 20.62 19.99 -16.14
C ASP A 15 19.55 20.20 -15.07
N ALA A 16 18.29 20.12 -15.47
CA ALA A 16 17.19 20.23 -14.54
C ALA A 16 17.35 19.11 -13.51
N VAL A 17 17.57 19.49 -12.24
CA VAL A 17 17.75 18.53 -11.15
C VAL A 17 16.53 17.62 -11.13
N ASP A 18 16.79 16.31 -11.26
CA ASP A 18 15.76 15.28 -11.25
C ASP A 18 14.87 15.43 -9.99
N PRO A 19 13.54 15.62 -10.15
CA PRO A 19 12.62 15.80 -9.03
C PRO A 19 12.69 14.66 -8.00
N TRP A 20 13.00 13.45 -8.46
CA TRP A 20 13.14 12.29 -7.58
C TRP A 20 14.37 12.41 -6.67
N SER A 21 15.50 12.82 -7.22
CA SER A 21 16.71 13.15 -6.45
C SER A 21 16.48 14.28 -5.44
N VAL A 22 15.64 15.28 -5.79
CA VAL A 22 15.23 16.34 -4.84
C VAL A 22 14.40 15.77 -3.68
N TYR A 23 13.43 14.89 -3.99
CA TYR A 23 12.62 14.22 -2.96
C TYR A 23 13.49 13.43 -1.98
N LEU A 24 14.41 12.61 -2.51
CA LEU A 24 15.34 11.80 -1.70
C LEU A 24 16.20 12.67 -0.79
N ALA A 25 16.71 13.81 -1.28
CA ALA A 25 17.61 14.65 -0.52
C ALA A 25 16.89 15.54 0.51
N ARG A 26 15.67 16.02 0.21
CA ARG A 26 15.00 17.06 1.02
C ARG A 26 13.73 16.58 1.71
N THR A 27 12.93 15.75 1.05
CA THR A 27 11.59 15.40 1.52
C THR A 27 11.61 14.13 2.35
N GLU A 28 12.28 13.07 1.87
CA GLU A 28 12.31 11.78 2.56
C GLU A 28 12.90 11.87 3.98
N PRO A 29 14.04 12.55 4.24
CA PRO A 29 14.59 12.66 5.60
C PRO A 29 13.63 13.39 6.55
N ALA A 30 12.96 14.44 6.07
CA ALA A 30 12.00 15.20 6.87
C ALA A 30 10.72 14.39 7.18
N LEU A 31 10.24 13.59 6.22
CA LEU A 31 9.14 12.66 6.44
C LEU A 31 9.52 11.58 7.46
N ALA A 32 10.72 11.01 7.28
CA ALA A 32 11.27 9.95 8.12
C ALA A 32 11.70 10.41 9.51
N ALA A 33 11.70 11.72 9.82
CA ALA A 33 12.06 12.25 11.13
C ALA A 33 11.09 11.83 12.25
N HIS A 34 9.82 11.58 11.90
CA HIS A 34 8.76 11.23 12.87
C HIS A 34 8.10 9.92 12.48
N ALA A 35 7.70 9.12 13.48
CA ALA A 35 6.86 7.95 13.24
C ALA A 35 5.47 8.40 12.78
N ARG A 36 4.94 7.73 11.76
CA ARG A 36 3.66 8.08 11.13
C ARG A 36 2.83 6.83 10.86
N VAL A 37 1.53 6.90 11.11
CA VAL A 37 0.60 5.81 10.82
C VAL A 37 -0.71 6.35 10.26
N HIS A 38 -1.16 5.79 9.15
CA HIS A 38 -2.45 6.04 8.53
C HIS A 38 -3.38 4.85 8.78
N ARG A 39 -4.66 5.15 9.06
CA ARG A 39 -5.76 4.20 9.26
C ARG A 39 -6.97 4.68 8.46
N PHE A 40 -7.80 3.75 7.98
CA PHE A 40 -8.98 4.09 7.20
C PHE A 40 -9.92 4.97 8.02
N ALA A 41 -10.41 6.05 7.43
CA ALA A 41 -11.35 7.00 8.04
C ALA A 41 -10.90 7.53 9.42
N ARG A 42 -9.59 7.67 9.65
CA ARG A 42 -9.03 8.25 10.88
C ARG A 42 -7.99 9.32 10.56
N VAL A 43 -7.84 10.27 11.47
CA VAL A 43 -6.79 11.29 11.37
C VAL A 43 -5.42 10.61 11.40
N PRO A 44 -4.50 10.95 10.46
CA PRO A 44 -3.13 10.47 10.51
C PRO A 44 -2.44 10.73 11.84
N ILE A 45 -1.77 9.71 12.39
CA ILE A 45 -0.96 9.86 13.60
C ILE A 45 0.45 10.25 13.18
N ILE A 46 0.96 11.35 13.74
CA ILE A 46 2.36 11.77 13.61
C ILE A 46 2.91 11.91 15.03
N ALA A 47 3.87 11.07 15.40
CA ALA A 47 4.42 11.08 16.75
C ALA A 47 5.29 12.32 16.98
N ALA A 48 5.06 13.04 18.08
CA ALA A 48 5.80 14.25 18.44
C ALA A 48 7.19 14.00 19.07
N GLY A 49 7.65 12.74 19.15
CA GLY A 49 8.92 12.37 19.76
C GLY A 49 9.27 10.90 19.57
N SER A 50 10.26 10.40 20.33
CA SER A 50 10.69 9.00 20.27
C SER A 50 9.55 8.08 20.71
N SER A 51 8.98 7.35 19.75
CA SER A 51 8.00 6.29 20.01
C SER A 51 8.71 4.95 20.17
N PRO A 52 8.28 4.08 21.11
CA PRO A 52 8.88 2.77 21.25
C PRO A 52 8.64 1.94 19.99
N ALA A 53 9.69 1.31 19.46
CA ALA A 53 9.60 0.37 18.35
C ALA A 53 9.43 -1.05 18.90
N LEU A 54 8.28 -1.69 18.63
CA LEU A 54 8.09 -3.09 18.99
C LEU A 54 9.06 -3.99 18.19
N PRO A 55 9.59 -5.08 18.80
CA PRO A 55 10.42 -6.04 18.07
C PRO A 55 9.63 -6.72 16.94
N ILE A 56 10.26 -6.85 15.78
CA ILE A 56 9.71 -7.49 14.58
C ILE A 56 10.63 -8.65 14.19
N ALA A 57 10.10 -9.87 14.11
CA ALA A 57 10.80 -10.97 13.46
C ALA A 57 10.68 -10.82 11.94
N VAL A 58 11.63 -11.37 11.19
CA VAL A 58 11.68 -11.27 9.74
C VAL A 58 11.63 -12.67 9.15
N TRP A 59 10.66 -12.91 8.27
CA TRP A 59 10.58 -14.09 7.42
C TRP A 59 10.82 -13.66 5.97
N ILE A 60 11.71 -14.37 5.29
CA ILE A 60 12.09 -14.09 3.89
C ILE A 60 11.58 -15.25 3.04
N GLU A 61 10.75 -14.94 2.05
CA GLU A 61 10.26 -15.94 1.11
C GLU A 61 11.41 -16.58 0.35
N ASP A 62 11.47 -17.90 0.47
CA ASP A 62 12.45 -18.74 -0.19
C ASP A 62 12.18 -18.74 -1.69
N THR A 63 13.07 -18.09 -2.43
CA THR A 63 12.94 -17.84 -3.87
C THR A 63 14.19 -18.35 -4.58
N ASP A 64 15.31 -17.66 -4.40
CA ASP A 64 16.64 -18.05 -4.85
C ASP A 64 17.67 -17.70 -3.75
N PRO A 65 18.69 -18.54 -3.48
CA PRO A 65 19.67 -18.29 -2.44
C PRO A 65 20.40 -16.95 -2.56
N SER A 66 20.71 -16.48 -3.77
CA SER A 66 21.38 -15.21 -3.97
C SER A 66 20.46 -14.03 -3.64
N ALA A 67 19.18 -14.13 -4.01
CA ALA A 67 18.16 -13.13 -3.69
C ALA A 67 17.95 -13.03 -2.17
N VAL A 68 17.82 -14.18 -1.49
CA VAL A 68 17.71 -14.24 -0.02
C VAL A 68 18.95 -13.66 0.65
N ALA A 69 20.16 -13.96 0.16
CA ALA A 69 21.41 -13.42 0.69
C ALA A 69 21.47 -11.89 0.58
N ARG A 70 21.02 -11.31 -0.54
CA ARG A 70 20.91 -9.84 -0.71
C ARG A 70 19.99 -9.23 0.34
N THR A 71 18.81 -9.81 0.55
CA THR A 71 17.87 -9.34 1.59
C THR A 71 18.48 -9.44 2.98
N ARG A 72 19.14 -10.56 3.32
CA ARG A 72 19.81 -10.73 4.62
C ARG A 72 20.93 -9.72 4.83
N GLN A 73 21.72 -9.43 3.80
CA GLN A 73 22.79 -8.43 3.87
C GLN A 73 22.22 -7.03 4.15
N ALA A 74 21.08 -6.68 3.54
CA ALA A 74 20.41 -5.40 3.79
C ALA A 74 19.96 -5.23 5.25
N LEU A 75 19.56 -6.32 5.91
CA LEU A 75 19.14 -6.29 7.32
C LEU A 75 20.29 -5.91 8.27
N VAL A 76 21.54 -6.19 7.91
CA VAL A 76 22.73 -5.79 8.70
C VAL A 76 22.86 -4.27 8.80
N GLY A 77 22.44 -3.54 7.76
CA GLY A 77 22.48 -2.08 7.71
C GLY A 77 21.26 -1.39 8.32
N SER A 78 20.32 -2.15 8.91
CA SER A 78 19.12 -1.58 9.53
C SER A 78 19.45 -0.89 10.86
N THR A 79 18.76 0.22 11.17
CA THR A 79 18.92 0.92 12.46
C THR A 79 18.50 0.06 13.66
N ARG A 80 17.68 -0.95 13.39
CA ARG A 80 17.26 -1.96 14.35
C ARG A 80 17.42 -3.33 13.72
N ALA A 81 18.07 -4.25 14.44
CA ALA A 81 18.15 -5.65 14.04
C ALA A 81 16.75 -6.32 14.09
N PRO A 82 16.49 -7.33 13.24
CA PRO A 82 15.33 -8.19 13.42
C PRO A 82 15.36 -8.85 14.79
N ALA A 83 14.19 -9.02 15.40
CA ALA A 83 14.05 -9.74 16.67
C ALA A 83 14.45 -11.21 16.54
N GLU A 84 14.18 -11.78 15.36
CA GLU A 84 14.47 -13.15 14.98
C GLU A 84 14.47 -13.22 13.44
N LEU A 85 15.32 -14.07 12.85
CA LEU A 85 15.23 -14.44 11.44
C LEU A 85 14.58 -15.81 11.37
N LEU A 86 13.48 -15.90 10.62
CA LEU A 86 12.67 -17.11 10.53
C LEU A 86 12.96 -17.84 9.22
N ASP A 87 13.07 -19.16 9.32
CA ASP A 87 13.35 -20.05 8.20
C ASP A 87 12.19 -21.04 7.97
N GLY A 88 12.17 -21.66 6.79
CA GLY A 88 11.18 -22.65 6.41
C GLY A 88 9.84 -22.06 5.97
N PRO A 89 8.82 -22.92 5.74
CA PRO A 89 7.50 -22.50 5.28
C PRO A 89 6.83 -21.55 6.27
N LEU A 90 6.14 -20.51 5.76
CA LEU A 90 5.54 -19.46 6.57
C LEU A 90 4.66 -19.98 7.74
N PRO A 91 3.77 -20.98 7.57
CA PRO A 91 2.98 -21.50 8.70
C PRO A 91 3.84 -22.08 9.83
N ALA A 92 4.91 -22.80 9.49
CA ALA A 92 5.84 -23.37 10.48
C ALA A 92 6.68 -22.30 11.16
N ALA A 93 7.17 -21.32 10.38
CA ALA A 93 7.90 -20.16 10.89
C ALA A 93 7.06 -19.31 11.87
N LEU A 94 5.78 -19.11 11.57
CA LEU A 94 4.87 -18.41 12.48
C LEU A 94 4.56 -19.21 13.74
N ALA A 95 4.58 -20.54 13.68
CA ALA A 95 4.37 -21.41 14.84
C ALA A 95 5.60 -21.49 15.76
N SER A 96 6.81 -21.36 15.21
CA SER A 96 8.07 -21.47 15.98
C SER A 96 8.44 -20.18 16.73
N THR A 97 8.08 -19.01 16.20
CA THR A 97 8.48 -17.72 16.79
C THR A 97 7.58 -17.27 17.95
N ARG A 98 8.19 -16.64 18.95
CA ARG A 98 7.47 -15.92 20.01
C ARG A 98 7.24 -14.45 19.70
N ALA A 99 7.83 -13.92 18.63
CA ALA A 99 7.62 -12.54 18.21
C ALA A 99 6.12 -12.30 17.94
N ARG A 100 5.62 -11.12 18.33
CA ARG A 100 4.21 -10.76 18.11
C ARG A 100 3.94 -10.24 16.70
N HIS A 101 4.96 -9.68 16.06
CA HIS A 101 4.90 -9.10 14.73
C HIS A 101 5.97 -9.73 13.85
N VAL A 102 5.61 -10.05 12.62
CA VAL A 102 6.50 -10.66 11.64
C VAL A 102 6.44 -9.86 10.34
N ALA A 103 7.60 -9.40 9.87
CA ALA A 103 7.76 -8.84 8.53
C ALA A 103 7.90 -9.98 7.53
N LEU A 104 7.02 -9.99 6.54
CA LEU A 104 7.00 -10.93 5.42
C LEU A 104 7.65 -10.26 4.23
N LEU A 105 8.85 -10.72 3.87
CA LEU A 105 9.66 -10.18 2.79
C LEU A 105 9.75 -11.17 1.64
N ARG A 106 9.96 -10.63 0.44
CA ARG A 106 10.41 -11.44 -0.68
C ARG A 106 11.94 -11.50 -0.69
N GLY A 107 12.51 -12.66 -1.02
CA GLY A 107 13.93 -12.71 -1.38
C GLY A 107 14.25 -11.76 -2.53
N GLY A 108 15.32 -10.97 -2.36
CA GLY A 108 15.81 -10.00 -3.34
C GLY A 108 15.38 -8.56 -3.07
N ASP A 109 14.36 -8.34 -2.23
CA ASP A 109 13.97 -6.99 -1.81
C ASP A 109 14.88 -6.51 -0.67
N VAL A 110 15.05 -5.19 -0.59
CA VAL A 110 15.97 -4.51 0.34
C VAL A 110 15.15 -3.60 1.25
N LEU A 111 15.27 -3.77 2.57
CA LEU A 111 14.66 -2.83 3.51
C LEU A 111 15.45 -1.53 3.57
N ALA A 112 14.74 -0.40 3.67
CA ALA A 112 15.36 0.86 4.06
C ALA A 112 15.95 0.73 5.48
N PRO A 113 17.04 1.44 5.83
CA PRO A 113 17.66 1.32 7.15
C PRO A 113 16.69 1.50 8.32
N LEU A 114 15.72 2.41 8.20
CA LEU A 114 14.73 2.72 9.24
C LEU A 114 13.49 1.79 9.24
N ALA A 115 13.40 0.81 8.34
CA ALA A 115 12.18 0.03 8.11
C ALA A 115 11.67 -0.66 9.37
N LEU A 116 12.49 -1.48 10.03
CA LEU A 116 12.08 -2.23 11.22
C LEU A 116 11.76 -1.32 12.41
N GLU A 117 12.43 -0.17 12.53
CA GLU A 117 12.12 0.83 13.54
C GLU A 117 10.75 1.47 13.30
N ARG A 118 10.50 1.99 12.09
CA ARG A 118 9.26 2.70 11.75
C ARG A 118 8.05 1.76 11.72
N LEU A 119 8.22 0.53 11.24
CA LEU A 119 7.17 -0.49 11.29
C LEU A 119 6.89 -0.95 12.73
N GLY A 120 7.93 -1.08 13.56
CA GLY A 120 7.79 -1.41 14.97
C GLY A 120 7.07 -0.32 15.77
N GLN A 121 7.35 0.95 15.46
CA GLN A 121 6.63 2.09 16.01
C GLN A 121 5.18 2.14 15.51
N ALA A 122 4.95 1.80 14.24
CA ALA A 122 3.61 1.70 13.71
C ALA A 122 2.77 0.65 14.45
N ALA A 123 3.36 -0.52 14.75
CA ALA A 123 2.72 -1.54 15.57
C ALA A 123 2.42 -1.07 17.01
N ALA A 124 3.26 -0.19 17.58
CA ALA A 124 2.99 0.42 18.89
C ALA A 124 1.84 1.44 18.83
N LEU A 125 1.81 2.29 17.80
CA LEU A 125 0.81 3.34 17.59
C LEU A 125 -0.55 2.80 17.14
N ALA A 126 -0.56 1.59 16.57
CA ALA A 126 -1.74 0.92 16.04
C ALA A 126 -1.81 -0.55 16.54
N PRO A 127 -2.00 -0.78 17.86
CA PRO A 127 -1.87 -2.10 18.49
C PRO A 127 -2.95 -3.11 18.05
N ASP A 128 -4.03 -2.63 17.44
CA ASP A 128 -5.12 -3.43 16.89
C ASP A 128 -4.92 -3.80 15.41
N ALA A 129 -3.86 -3.31 14.76
CA ALA A 129 -3.52 -3.63 13.38
C ALA A 129 -3.13 -5.11 13.25
N ALA A 130 -3.78 -5.82 12.33
CA ALA A 130 -3.41 -7.17 11.92
C ALA A 130 -2.37 -7.17 10.80
N VAL A 131 -2.38 -6.12 9.97
CA VAL A 131 -1.47 -5.95 8.84
C VAL A 131 -1.02 -4.49 8.75
N ILE A 132 0.28 -4.30 8.57
CA ILE A 132 0.92 -3.00 8.37
C ILE A 132 1.66 -3.03 7.04
N THR A 133 1.45 -2.00 6.24
CA THR A 133 2.09 -1.82 4.93
C THR A 133 2.91 -0.54 4.91
N CYS A 134 3.74 -0.39 3.89
CA CYS A 134 4.51 0.82 3.65
C CYS A 134 4.55 1.16 2.16
N ASP A 135 5.07 2.34 1.84
CA ASP A 135 5.42 2.67 0.46
C ASP A 135 6.66 1.90 0.03
N ASP A 136 6.84 1.77 -1.28
CA ASP A 136 8.00 1.11 -1.85
C ASP A 136 8.46 1.73 -3.17
N ASP A 137 9.71 1.49 -3.54
CA ASP A 137 10.26 1.84 -4.85
C ASP A 137 11.07 0.66 -5.41
N ARG A 138 11.88 0.90 -6.44
CA ARG A 138 12.65 -0.13 -7.14
C ARG A 138 14.13 0.20 -7.16
N LEU A 139 14.97 -0.82 -7.14
CA LEU A 139 16.40 -0.73 -7.41
C LEU A 139 16.68 -1.10 -8.87
N ASP A 140 17.49 -0.29 -9.53
CA ASP A 140 18.07 -0.64 -10.82
C ASP A 140 19.30 -1.56 -10.66
N GLY A 141 19.89 -1.99 -11.78
CA GLY A 141 21.09 -2.84 -11.76
C GLY A 141 22.34 -2.20 -11.16
N ALA A 142 22.34 -0.88 -10.96
CA ALA A 142 23.40 -0.14 -10.28
C ALA A 142 23.08 0.16 -8.81
N GLY A 143 21.96 -0.36 -8.28
CA GLY A 143 21.50 -0.12 -6.91
C GLY A 143 20.89 1.26 -6.68
N ARG A 144 20.56 2.01 -7.74
CA ARG A 144 19.89 3.31 -7.62
C ARG A 144 18.38 3.14 -7.49
N ARG A 145 17.78 3.92 -6.61
CA ARG A 145 16.33 3.92 -6.36
C ARG A 145 15.59 4.66 -7.48
N HIS A 146 14.50 4.08 -7.98
CA HIS A 146 13.63 4.66 -8.99
C HIS A 146 12.19 4.14 -8.89
N GLY A 147 11.25 4.76 -9.61
CA GLY A 147 9.87 4.29 -9.73
C GLY A 147 9.12 4.17 -8.39
N PRO A 148 9.05 5.27 -7.60
CA PRO A 148 8.38 5.26 -6.31
C PRO A 148 6.89 4.96 -6.45
N ARG A 149 6.36 4.19 -5.50
CA ARG A 149 4.93 3.89 -5.36
C ARG A 149 4.47 4.31 -3.97
N PHE A 150 3.91 5.52 -3.92
CA PHE A 150 3.19 6.02 -2.76
C PHE A 150 1.80 5.41 -2.75
N ARG A 151 1.61 4.41 -1.89
CA ARG A 151 0.38 3.64 -1.84
C ARG A 151 -0.69 4.48 -1.14
N PRO A 152 -1.95 4.39 -1.61
CA PRO A 152 -3.04 4.90 -0.78
C PRO A 152 -2.99 4.15 0.55
N GLY A 153 -3.25 4.87 1.65
CA GLY A 153 -3.44 4.23 2.95
C GLY A 153 -4.63 3.27 2.95
N PRO A 154 -5.01 2.73 4.11
CA PRO A 154 -6.03 1.69 4.21
C PRO A 154 -7.34 2.11 3.53
N SER A 155 -7.85 1.24 2.66
CA SER A 155 -9.06 1.47 1.87
C SER A 155 -9.75 0.12 1.59
N PRO A 156 -10.97 -0.10 2.12
CA PRO A 156 -11.75 -1.33 1.92
C PRO A 156 -11.85 -1.75 0.45
N ASP A 157 -12.16 -0.79 -0.42
CA ASP A 157 -12.42 -1.06 -1.82
C ASP A 157 -11.15 -1.23 -2.64
N ARG A 158 -10.05 -0.57 -2.26
CA ARG A 158 -8.82 -0.56 -3.08
C ARG A 158 -8.24 -1.95 -3.23
N TRP A 159 -8.16 -2.71 -2.13
CA TRP A 159 -7.61 -4.06 -2.18
C TRP A 159 -8.60 -5.08 -2.77
N LEU A 160 -9.90 -4.81 -2.76
CA LEU A 160 -10.85 -5.63 -3.53
C LEU A 160 -10.70 -5.36 -5.04
N ALA A 161 -10.41 -4.12 -5.42
CA ALA A 161 -10.23 -3.72 -6.82
C ALA A 161 -8.90 -4.24 -7.42
N CYS A 162 -7.79 -4.09 -6.69
CA CYS A 162 -6.45 -4.46 -7.17
C CYS A 162 -5.50 -4.76 -6.01
N ASP A 163 -4.43 -5.53 -6.27
CA ASP A 163 -3.40 -5.74 -5.26
C ASP A 163 -2.54 -4.48 -5.12
N ASP A 164 -2.74 -3.78 -4.02
CA ASP A 164 -1.90 -2.67 -3.60
C ASP A 164 -1.29 -2.89 -2.21
N SER A 165 -1.19 -4.14 -1.78
CA SER A 165 -0.64 -4.54 -0.47
C SER A 165 0.88 -4.34 -0.38
N GLY A 166 1.57 -4.45 -1.52
CA GLY A 166 3.00 -4.19 -1.65
C GLY A 166 3.90 -5.38 -1.33
N PRO A 167 5.22 -5.20 -1.51
CA PRO A 167 6.18 -6.29 -1.37
C PRO A 167 6.46 -6.69 0.09
N LEU A 168 6.16 -5.79 1.04
CA LEU A 168 6.39 -5.96 2.46
C LEU A 168 5.07 -5.87 3.24
N LEU A 169 4.77 -6.91 4.00
CA LEU A 169 3.68 -6.92 4.99
C LEU A 169 4.28 -7.14 6.37
N VAL A 170 3.93 -6.33 7.36
CA VAL A 170 4.14 -6.67 8.77
C VAL A 170 2.83 -7.16 9.34
N VAL A 171 2.80 -8.40 9.81
CA VAL A 171 1.57 -9.05 10.26
C VAL A 171 1.61 -9.33 11.76
N ALA A 172 0.45 -9.23 12.42
CA ALA A 172 0.28 -9.73 13.78
C ALA A 172 0.28 -11.26 13.75
N ARG A 173 1.30 -11.90 14.35
CA ARG A 173 1.58 -13.35 14.24
C ARG A 173 0.33 -14.19 14.43
N GLU A 174 -0.35 -14.01 15.56
CA GLU A 174 -1.54 -14.80 15.91
C GLU A 174 -2.68 -14.67 14.91
N ARG A 175 -2.88 -13.48 14.33
CA ARG A 175 -3.93 -13.26 13.32
C ARG A 175 -3.52 -13.89 11.99
N ALA A 176 -2.26 -13.75 11.59
CA ALA A 176 -1.71 -14.38 10.39
C ALA A 176 -1.78 -15.91 10.44
N SER A 177 -1.38 -16.53 11.56
CA SER A 177 -1.46 -17.98 11.73
C SER A 177 -2.89 -18.53 11.64
N ARG A 178 -3.90 -17.73 11.98
CA ARG A 178 -5.31 -18.10 11.85
C ARG A 178 -5.77 -17.93 10.41
N ALA A 179 -5.56 -16.75 9.82
CA ALA A 179 -5.98 -16.42 8.47
C ALA A 179 -5.36 -17.37 7.42
N LEU A 180 -4.10 -17.78 7.60
CA LEU A 180 -3.42 -18.70 6.68
C LEU A 180 -4.07 -20.08 6.56
N ARG A 181 -4.87 -20.52 7.55
CA ARG A 181 -5.57 -21.82 7.47
C ARG A 181 -6.70 -21.80 6.45
N ASP A 182 -7.25 -20.62 6.19
CA ASP A 182 -8.37 -20.42 5.29
C ASP A 182 -7.90 -19.89 3.91
N CYS A 183 -6.62 -19.49 3.79
CA CYS A 183 -6.04 -19.03 2.54
C CYS A 183 -5.74 -20.21 1.60
N THR A 184 -5.93 -19.99 0.30
CA THR A 184 -5.67 -21.00 -0.75
C THR A 184 -4.18 -21.30 -0.97
N GLY A 185 -3.30 -20.37 -0.61
CA GLY A 185 -1.85 -20.51 -0.82
C GLY A 185 -1.40 -20.36 -2.27
N GLY A 186 -2.23 -19.76 -3.13
CA GLY A 186 -1.90 -19.52 -4.55
C GLY A 186 -0.80 -18.47 -4.76
N PRO A 187 -0.44 -18.17 -6.03
CA PRO A 187 0.65 -17.23 -6.36
C PRO A 187 0.44 -15.80 -5.83
N ALA A 188 -0.80 -15.41 -5.56
CA ALA A 188 -1.19 -14.12 -4.99
C ALA A 188 -1.47 -14.17 -3.48
N TRP A 189 -0.92 -15.16 -2.77
CA TRP A 189 -1.20 -15.42 -1.35
C TRP A 189 -1.01 -14.19 -0.44
N ARG A 190 -0.08 -13.29 -0.77
CA ARG A 190 0.13 -12.05 0.00
C ARG A 190 -1.09 -11.14 -0.06
N HIS A 191 -1.69 -10.99 -1.24
CA HIS A 191 -2.90 -10.19 -1.43
C HIS A 191 -4.07 -10.82 -0.69
N GLU A 192 -4.23 -12.15 -0.79
CA GLU A 192 -5.24 -12.90 -0.06
C GLU A 192 -5.10 -12.74 1.46
N LEU A 193 -3.89 -12.95 1.99
CA LEU A 193 -3.58 -12.78 3.40
C LEU A 193 -3.81 -11.34 3.86
N ALA A 194 -3.37 -10.35 3.07
CA ALA A 194 -3.56 -8.93 3.39
C ALA A 194 -5.05 -8.58 3.50
N LEU A 195 -5.88 -9.05 2.56
CA LEU A 195 -7.34 -8.89 2.60
C LEU A 195 -7.94 -9.55 3.84
N ALA A 196 -7.61 -10.82 4.10
CA ALA A 196 -8.11 -11.57 5.26
C ALA A 196 -7.75 -10.89 6.59
N LEU A 197 -6.54 -10.32 6.71
CA LEU A 197 -6.09 -9.61 7.90
C LEU A 197 -6.72 -8.22 8.04
N ALA A 198 -6.87 -7.48 6.94
CA ALA A 198 -7.48 -6.15 6.96
C ALA A 198 -8.96 -6.20 7.35
N GLY A 199 -9.65 -7.24 6.88
CA GLY A 199 -11.09 -7.43 7.06
C GLY A 199 -11.94 -6.50 6.19
N PRO A 200 -13.28 -6.66 6.21
CA PRO A 200 -14.20 -5.98 5.29
C PRO A 200 -14.13 -4.46 5.34
N ALA A 201 -13.95 -3.89 6.53
CA ALA A 201 -13.86 -2.44 6.72
C ALA A 201 -12.42 -1.90 6.65
N SER A 202 -11.43 -2.73 6.29
CA SER A 202 -9.99 -2.41 6.42
C SER A 202 -9.60 -1.88 7.80
N ALA A 203 -10.41 -2.18 8.82
CA ALA A 203 -10.26 -1.62 10.15
C ALA A 203 -8.96 -2.10 10.80
N SER A 204 -8.46 -3.29 10.46
CA SER A 204 -7.23 -3.86 11.01
C SER A 204 -5.99 -3.58 10.16
N HIS A 205 -6.08 -2.72 9.15
CA HIS A 205 -4.95 -2.34 8.29
C HIS A 205 -4.39 -1.00 8.71
N ALA A 206 -3.07 -0.93 8.88
CA ALA A 206 -2.31 0.30 9.07
C ALA A 206 -1.30 0.51 7.93
N HIS A 207 -0.97 1.77 7.66
CA HIS A 207 -0.01 2.11 6.61
C HIS A 207 1.00 3.13 7.11
N VAL A 208 2.27 2.90 6.81
CA VAL A 208 3.38 3.81 7.07
C VAL A 208 3.75 4.49 5.75
N PRO A 209 3.46 5.80 5.58
CA PRO A 209 3.68 6.53 4.32
C PRO A 209 5.15 6.92 4.13
N LEU A 210 6.03 5.91 4.13
CA LEU A 210 7.47 5.99 3.95
C LEU A 210 7.91 4.86 3.03
N LEU A 211 8.91 5.14 2.19
CA LEU A 211 9.51 4.15 1.28
C LEU A 211 10.45 3.24 2.08
N LEU A 212 9.88 2.20 2.70
CA LEU A 212 10.61 1.32 3.62
C LEU A 212 11.08 0.01 2.97
N CYS A 213 10.68 -0.24 1.73
CA CYS A 213 11.09 -1.40 0.95
C CYS A 213 11.51 -0.96 -0.46
N HIS A 214 12.64 -1.49 -0.93
CA HIS A 214 13.18 -1.27 -2.27
C HIS A 214 13.16 -2.59 -3.01
N ARG A 215 12.33 -2.68 -4.05
CA ARG A 215 12.18 -3.92 -4.81
C ARG A 215 13.40 -4.22 -5.66
N GLY A 216 13.88 -5.45 -5.59
CA GLY A 216 14.99 -5.91 -6.43
C GLY A 216 14.61 -5.92 -7.93
N PRO A 217 15.60 -5.79 -8.84
CA PRO A 217 15.36 -5.67 -10.28
C PRO A 217 14.68 -6.90 -10.91
N GLU A 218 14.86 -8.08 -10.31
CA GLU A 218 14.45 -9.38 -10.87
C GLU A 218 13.14 -9.93 -10.30
N ALA A 219 12.45 -9.19 -9.43
CA ALA A 219 11.26 -9.71 -8.74
C ALA A 219 10.01 -9.70 -9.65
N PRO A 220 9.54 -10.86 -10.17
CA PRO A 220 8.33 -10.89 -11.00
C PRO A 220 7.12 -10.39 -10.22
N THR A 221 6.31 -9.55 -10.83
CA THR A 221 5.04 -9.14 -10.23
C THR A 221 4.11 -10.35 -10.17
N PRO A 222 3.56 -10.70 -8.99
CA PRO A 222 2.62 -11.82 -8.89
C PRO A 222 1.37 -11.55 -9.75
N PRO A 223 0.69 -12.59 -10.25
CA PRO A 223 -0.57 -12.42 -10.94
C PRO A 223 -1.62 -11.86 -9.96
N PRO A 224 -2.70 -11.21 -10.46
CA PRO A 224 -3.81 -10.79 -9.61
C PRO A 224 -4.43 -11.99 -8.87
N LEU A 225 -4.94 -11.74 -7.66
CA LEU A 225 -5.71 -12.74 -6.91
C LEU A 225 -6.88 -13.26 -7.76
N ALA A 226 -7.00 -14.58 -7.84
CA ALA A 226 -8.00 -15.27 -8.65
C ALA A 226 -9.42 -14.83 -8.27
N ALA A 227 -10.29 -14.73 -9.26
CA ALA A 227 -11.62 -14.12 -9.11
C ALA A 227 -12.54 -14.94 -8.19
N ASP A 228 -12.43 -16.26 -8.22
CA ASP A 228 -13.14 -17.21 -7.36
C ASP A 228 -12.70 -17.13 -5.89
N VAL A 229 -11.41 -16.96 -5.63
CA VAL A 229 -10.88 -16.74 -4.28
C VAL A 229 -11.40 -15.42 -3.71
N LEU A 230 -11.34 -14.34 -4.50
CA LEU A 230 -11.89 -13.05 -4.09
C LEU A 230 -13.41 -13.11 -3.90
N ALA A 231 -14.14 -13.79 -4.80
CA ALA A 231 -15.59 -13.94 -4.68
C ALA A 231 -15.98 -14.70 -3.41
N SER A 232 -15.22 -15.74 -3.05
CA SER A 232 -15.44 -16.52 -1.83
C SER A 232 -15.23 -15.67 -0.58
N LEU A 233 -14.17 -14.85 -0.55
CA LEU A 233 -13.93 -13.90 0.53
C LEU A 233 -15.03 -12.83 0.62
N LEU A 234 -15.41 -12.26 -0.51
CA LEU A 234 -16.44 -11.23 -0.59
C LEU A 234 -17.82 -11.76 -0.15
N ALA A 235 -18.17 -13.00 -0.52
CA ALA A 235 -19.42 -13.63 -0.10
C ALA A 235 -19.54 -13.78 1.43
N GLN A 236 -18.41 -13.92 2.15
CA GLN A 236 -18.39 -13.96 3.61
C GLN A 236 -18.57 -12.57 4.22
N TRP A 237 -18.08 -11.52 3.55
CA TRP A 237 -18.09 -10.15 4.04
C TRP A 237 -19.40 -9.42 3.73
N GLU A 238 -19.87 -9.56 2.49
CA GLU A 238 -20.99 -8.81 1.92
C GLU A 238 -21.83 -9.76 1.06
N PRO A 239 -22.75 -10.54 1.67
CA PRO A 239 -23.59 -11.47 0.94
C PRO A 239 -24.36 -10.79 -0.20
N GLY A 240 -24.29 -11.37 -1.40
CA GLY A 240 -24.92 -10.85 -2.61
C GLY A 240 -24.08 -9.84 -3.40
N ALA A 241 -22.91 -9.43 -2.90
CA ALA A 241 -21.96 -8.67 -3.69
C ALA A 241 -21.34 -9.53 -4.80
N SER A 242 -21.02 -8.92 -5.94
CA SER A 242 -20.42 -9.59 -7.10
C SER A 242 -19.24 -8.80 -7.66
N ILE A 243 -18.41 -9.48 -8.44
CA ILE A 243 -17.16 -8.94 -8.96
C ILE A 243 -17.23 -8.94 -10.49
N GLU A 244 -16.95 -7.80 -11.09
CA GLU A 244 -16.79 -7.64 -12.53
C GLU A 244 -15.34 -7.23 -12.84
N GLN A 245 -14.70 -7.86 -13.83
CA GLN A 245 -13.39 -7.43 -14.29
C GLN A 245 -13.50 -6.16 -15.12
N ALA A 246 -12.70 -5.14 -14.78
CA ALA A 246 -12.73 -3.81 -15.40
C ALA A 246 -11.29 -3.33 -15.70
N GLY A 247 -10.72 -3.81 -16.82
CA GLY A 247 -9.35 -3.50 -17.20
C GLY A 247 -8.34 -4.14 -16.25
N THR A 248 -7.46 -3.33 -15.65
CA THR A 248 -6.47 -3.81 -14.66
C THR A 248 -7.00 -3.88 -13.23
N ALA A 249 -8.25 -3.47 -13.02
CA ALA A 249 -8.90 -3.46 -11.72
C ALA A 249 -10.20 -4.27 -11.77
N ARG A 250 -10.77 -4.50 -10.58
CA ARG A 250 -12.07 -5.14 -10.39
C ARG A 250 -13.08 -4.10 -9.95
N ARG A 251 -14.30 -4.21 -10.44
CA ARG A 251 -15.46 -3.47 -9.95
C ARG A 251 -16.26 -4.37 -9.02
N ILE A 252 -16.52 -3.87 -7.82
CA ILE A 252 -17.34 -4.55 -6.82
C ILE A 252 -18.76 -4.00 -6.91
N HIS A 253 -19.71 -4.87 -7.23
CA HIS A 253 -21.13 -4.54 -7.26
C HIS A 253 -21.75 -4.98 -5.95
N ARG A 254 -22.32 -4.02 -5.21
CA ARG A 254 -22.96 -4.28 -3.91
C ARG A 254 -24.47 -4.16 -4.05
N PRO A 255 -25.24 -5.15 -3.60
CA PRO A 255 -26.69 -5.06 -3.64
C PRO A 255 -27.15 -3.98 -2.67
N LEU A 256 -28.07 -3.13 -3.13
CA LEU A 256 -28.78 -2.19 -2.28
C LEU A 256 -30.05 -2.87 -1.76
N GLN A 257 -30.28 -2.87 -0.45
CA GLN A 257 -31.52 -3.41 0.13
C GLN A 257 -32.74 -2.53 -0.22
N HIS A 258 -32.52 -1.23 -0.31
CA HIS A 258 -33.46 -0.21 -0.75
C HIS A 258 -32.65 0.97 -1.30
N GLU A 259 -33.25 1.90 -2.02
CA GLU A 259 -32.56 3.13 -2.45
C GLU A 259 -32.09 3.92 -1.21
N PRO A 260 -30.77 4.09 -0.96
CA PRO A 260 -30.32 4.90 0.17
C PRO A 260 -30.59 6.39 -0.09
N SER A 261 -30.72 7.21 0.95
CA SER A 261 -30.69 8.66 0.73
C SER A 261 -29.28 9.10 0.31
N VAL A 262 -29.17 9.90 -0.74
CA VAL A 262 -27.89 10.43 -1.26
C VAL A 262 -27.92 11.95 -1.20
N GLU A 263 -26.87 12.53 -0.62
CA GLU A 263 -26.62 13.97 -0.66
C GLU A 263 -25.46 14.26 -1.62
N VAL A 264 -25.75 15.05 -2.66
CA VAL A 264 -24.74 15.53 -3.60
C VAL A 264 -24.21 16.86 -3.08
N ILE A 265 -22.97 16.86 -2.60
CA ILE A 265 -22.26 18.07 -2.17
C ILE A 265 -21.58 18.69 -3.39
N VAL A 266 -21.99 19.92 -3.75
CA VAL A 266 -21.39 20.70 -4.84
C VAL A 266 -20.59 21.84 -4.22
N CYS A 267 -19.27 21.65 -4.15
CA CYS A 267 -18.35 22.72 -3.76
C CYS A 267 -18.23 23.72 -4.90
N LEU A 268 -18.68 24.96 -4.70
CA LEU A 268 -18.61 26.02 -5.70
C LEU A 268 -17.94 27.28 -5.12
N ARG A 269 -17.35 28.08 -5.99
CA ARG A 269 -16.83 29.40 -5.61
C ARG A 269 -17.47 30.49 -6.44
N ASP A 270 -17.45 30.31 -7.76
CA ASP A 270 -17.93 31.28 -8.76
C ASP A 270 -18.74 30.57 -9.87
N ARG A 271 -19.18 31.34 -10.88
CA ARG A 271 -19.84 30.87 -12.12
C ARG A 271 -21.23 30.25 -11.88
N PRO A 272 -22.25 31.06 -11.52
CA PRO A 272 -23.61 30.57 -11.24
C PRO A 272 -24.25 29.84 -12.43
N GLN A 273 -23.83 30.12 -13.66
CA GLN A 273 -24.35 29.44 -14.86
C GLN A 273 -23.94 27.97 -14.90
N LEU A 274 -22.71 27.64 -14.45
CA LEU A 274 -22.25 26.24 -14.37
C LEU A 274 -22.95 25.50 -13.24
N LEU A 275 -23.16 26.19 -12.11
CA LEU A 275 -23.92 25.65 -10.99
C LEU A 275 -25.35 25.30 -11.41
N ALA A 276 -26.07 26.25 -12.02
CA ALA A 276 -27.43 26.03 -12.49
C ALA A 276 -27.51 24.83 -13.44
N ARG A 277 -26.57 24.73 -14.39
CA ARG A 277 -26.49 23.59 -15.31
C ARG A 277 -26.22 22.27 -14.57
N CYS A 278 -25.31 22.27 -13.59
CA CYS A 278 -24.99 21.09 -12.79
C CYS A 278 -26.23 20.59 -12.02
N VAL A 279 -26.85 21.48 -11.23
CA VAL A 279 -28.01 21.14 -10.39
C VAL A 279 -29.18 20.65 -11.23
N VAL A 280 -29.55 21.38 -12.29
CA VAL A 280 -30.61 20.95 -13.21
C VAL A 280 -30.30 19.59 -13.83
N SER A 281 -29.05 19.37 -14.27
CA SER A 281 -28.64 18.09 -14.84
C SER A 281 -28.74 16.95 -13.83
N VAL A 282 -28.30 17.14 -12.59
CA VAL A 282 -28.37 16.11 -11.54
C VAL A 282 -29.81 15.76 -11.24
N LEU A 283 -30.67 16.76 -11.03
CA LEU A 283 -32.07 16.55 -10.67
C LEU A 283 -32.91 15.97 -11.81
N ALA A 284 -32.65 16.37 -13.07
CA ALA A 284 -33.49 15.97 -14.21
C ALA A 284 -33.06 14.66 -14.88
N ARG A 285 -31.80 14.22 -14.72
CA ARG A 285 -31.25 13.07 -15.47
C ARG A 285 -31.06 11.81 -14.63
N THR A 286 -31.13 11.93 -13.30
CA THR A 286 -31.04 10.77 -12.41
C THR A 286 -32.41 10.12 -12.25
N ARG A 287 -32.44 8.79 -12.06
CA ARG A 287 -33.65 8.05 -11.65
C ARG A 287 -33.77 7.93 -10.13
N TYR A 288 -32.84 8.55 -9.41
CA TYR A 288 -32.67 8.41 -7.98
C TYR A 288 -33.61 9.36 -7.24
N GLU A 289 -34.62 8.83 -6.57
CA GLU A 289 -35.69 9.61 -5.96
C GLU A 289 -35.24 10.26 -4.64
N ARG A 290 -34.44 9.55 -3.85
CA ARG A 290 -33.97 9.99 -2.53
C ARG A 290 -32.68 10.81 -2.60
N LEU A 291 -32.67 11.83 -3.46
CA LEU A 291 -31.51 12.68 -3.70
C LEU A 291 -31.73 14.11 -3.15
N SER A 292 -30.77 14.61 -2.39
CA SER A 292 -30.65 16.02 -2.00
C SER A 292 -29.39 16.64 -2.59
N VAL A 293 -29.38 17.97 -2.77
CA VAL A 293 -28.21 18.72 -3.24
C VAL A 293 -27.86 19.77 -2.20
N ALA A 294 -26.63 19.72 -1.68
CA ALA A 294 -26.07 20.72 -0.79
C ALA A 294 -25.01 21.54 -1.53
N LEU A 295 -25.08 22.86 -1.38
CA LEU A 295 -24.16 23.81 -1.99
C LEU A 295 -23.23 24.35 -0.91
N VAL A 296 -21.92 24.23 -1.14
CA VAL A 296 -20.86 24.65 -0.21
C VAL A 296 -19.89 25.60 -0.87
#